data_AF-R7UH82-F1
#
_entry.id   AF-R7UH82-F1
#
_cell.length_a   1.000
_cell.length_b   1.000
_cell.length_c   1.000
_cell.angle_alpha   90.00
_cell.angle_beta   90.00
_cell.angle_gamma   90.00
#
_symmetry.space_group_name_H-M   'P 1'
#
loop_
_entity.id
_entity.type
_entity.pdbx_description
1 polymer ?
#
loop_
_entity_poly.entity_id
_entity_poly.type
_entity_poly.pdbx_seq_one_letter_code
_entity_poly.pdbx_strand_id
1 'polypeptide(L)'
;RAASLPSLIITGVNKSAAYELGAPINHEAMGAQWNVVLVNDEWRLMDVYWASTCVVGKHNDDDNDEEGETMHQINEFFFIPDPDALICTHLPDEEDWQLLNAPITTEAYEQMVYIRERY
;
A
#
# COMPACT_ATOMS: atom_id res chain seq x y z
N ARG A 1 -10.51 9.80 -17.96
CA ARG A 1 -11.18 9.60 -16.64
C ARG A 1 -12.65 9.33 -16.91
N ALA A 2 -13.16 8.13 -16.61
CA ALA A 2 -14.51 7.67 -17.01
C ALA A 2 -15.62 7.97 -16.00
N ALA A 3 -15.28 8.37 -14.77
CA ALA A 3 -16.23 8.58 -13.67
C ALA A 3 -16.35 10.05 -13.20
N SER A 4 -15.76 11.02 -13.90
CA SER A 4 -15.71 12.45 -13.51
C SER A 4 -15.12 12.75 -12.11
N LEU A 5 -14.64 11.75 -11.39
CA LEU A 5 -13.92 11.91 -10.13
C LEU A 5 -12.50 12.42 -10.41
N PRO A 6 -12.07 13.54 -9.81
CA PRO A 6 -10.67 13.96 -9.83
C PRO A 6 -9.78 12.88 -9.21
N SER A 7 -8.72 12.50 -9.92
CA SER A 7 -7.78 11.49 -9.44
C SER A 7 -6.35 11.79 -9.90
N LEU A 8 -5.36 11.59 -9.06
CA LEU A 8 -3.95 11.80 -9.41
C LEU A 8 -3.17 10.49 -9.18
N ILE A 9 -2.04 10.37 -9.84
CA ILE A 9 -1.02 9.37 -9.52
C ILE A 9 0.05 10.14 -8.76
N ILE A 10 0.43 9.62 -7.59
CA ILE A 10 1.51 10.18 -6.77
C ILE A 10 2.64 9.15 -6.67
N THR A 11 3.85 9.66 -6.45
CA THR A 11 5.07 8.86 -6.32
C THR A 11 5.54 8.86 -4.86
N GLY A 12 6.30 7.83 -4.51
CA GLY A 12 6.90 7.70 -3.20
C GLY A 12 7.66 6.39 -3.08
N VAL A 13 7.73 5.87 -1.86
CA VAL A 13 8.39 4.60 -1.55
C VAL A 13 7.48 3.66 -0.77
N ASN A 14 7.55 2.37 -1.09
CA ASN A 14 6.83 1.34 -0.35
C ASN A 14 7.76 0.45 0.46
N LYS A 15 7.41 0.19 1.73
CA LYS A 15 8.05 -0.84 2.54
C LYS A 15 7.36 -2.18 2.30
N SER A 16 8.08 -3.09 1.66
CA SER A 16 7.64 -4.48 1.53
C SER A 16 7.99 -5.31 2.78
N ALA A 17 7.49 -6.54 2.84
CA ALA A 17 7.84 -7.48 3.91
C ALA A 17 9.35 -7.81 4.00
N ALA A 18 10.14 -7.48 2.98
CA ALA A 18 11.59 -7.68 2.98
C ALA A 18 12.38 -6.49 3.54
N TYR A 19 11.72 -5.39 3.91
CA TYR A 19 12.38 -4.21 4.45
C TYR A 19 12.89 -4.45 5.88
N GLU A 20 14.15 -4.11 6.13
CA GLU A 20 14.77 -4.16 7.45
C GLU A 20 14.50 -2.88 8.24
N LEU A 21 14.03 -2.99 9.48
CA LEU A 21 13.69 -1.83 10.31
C LEU A 21 14.91 -0.93 10.55
N GLY A 22 14.72 0.37 10.31
CA GLY A 22 15.77 1.38 10.41
C GLY A 22 16.77 1.37 9.26
N ALA A 23 16.59 0.53 8.24
CA ALA A 23 17.42 0.60 7.04
C ALA A 23 17.09 1.89 6.25
N PRO A 24 18.09 2.54 5.64
CA PRO A 24 17.85 3.77 4.90
C PRO A 24 16.91 3.53 3.71
N ILE A 25 16.00 4.48 3.46
CA ILE A 25 15.17 4.42 2.26
C ILE A 25 16.03 4.54 1.00
N ASN A 26 15.82 3.62 0.06
CA ASN A 26 16.41 3.67 -1.27
C ASN A 26 15.31 3.92 -2.30
N HIS A 27 15.17 5.16 -2.75
CA HIS A 27 14.14 5.54 -3.74
C HIS A 27 14.27 4.81 -5.08
N GLU A 28 15.48 4.44 -5.51
CA GLU A 28 15.67 3.70 -6.77
C GLU A 28 15.15 2.26 -6.67
N ALA A 29 15.35 1.62 -5.51
CA ALA A 29 14.97 0.23 -5.28
C ALA A 29 13.53 0.07 -4.73
N MET A 30 13.03 1.08 -4.02
CA MET A 30 11.73 1.05 -3.31
C MET A 30 10.68 1.96 -3.92
N GLY A 31 11.01 2.64 -5.03
CA GLY A 31 10.13 3.57 -5.72
C GLY A 31 8.81 2.92 -6.10
N ALA A 32 7.72 3.61 -5.77
CA ALA A 32 6.36 3.14 -5.99
C ALA A 32 5.44 4.28 -6.43
N GLN A 33 4.28 3.90 -6.96
CA GLN A 33 3.24 4.81 -7.40
C GLN A 33 1.88 4.28 -6.99
N TRP A 34 1.03 5.17 -6.50
CA TRP A 34 -0.35 4.85 -6.19
C TRP A 34 -1.25 6.04 -6.50
N ASN A 35 -2.56 5.87 -6.28
CA ASN A 35 -3.57 6.84 -6.65
C ASN A 35 -4.05 7.65 -5.45
N VAL A 36 -4.43 8.89 -5.72
CA VAL A 36 -5.32 9.67 -4.86
C VAL A 36 -6.58 10.01 -5.62
N VAL A 37 -7.71 10.00 -4.94
CA VAL A 37 -9.04 10.27 -5.50
C VAL A 37 -9.76 11.28 -4.63
N LEU A 38 -10.48 12.22 -5.24
CA LEU A 38 -11.33 13.15 -4.52
C LEU A 38 -12.73 12.54 -4.33
N VAL A 39 -13.15 12.35 -3.09
CA VAL A 39 -14.44 11.77 -2.71
C VAL A 39 -15.07 12.66 -1.65
N ASN A 40 -16.30 13.12 -1.88
CA ASN A 40 -17.03 14.02 -0.96
C ASN A 40 -16.20 15.26 -0.55
N ASP A 41 -15.53 15.89 -1.54
CA ASP A 41 -14.64 17.04 -1.34
C ASP A 41 -13.39 16.79 -0.46
N GLU A 42 -13.06 15.52 -0.20
CA GLU A 42 -11.87 15.10 0.53
C GLU A 42 -10.96 14.22 -0.33
N TRP A 43 -9.64 14.46 -0.28
CA TRP A 43 -8.66 13.59 -0.93
C TRP A 43 -8.50 12.30 -0.15
N ARG A 44 -8.41 11.18 -0.86
CA ARG A 44 -8.23 9.85 -0.28
C ARG A 44 -7.18 9.07 -1.06
N LEU A 45 -6.37 8.31 -0.34
CA LEU A 45 -5.32 7.44 -0.90
C LEU A 45 -5.93 6.15 -1.44
N MET A 46 -5.28 5.49 -2.40
CA MET A 46 -5.69 4.19 -2.95
C MET A 46 -4.51 3.53 -3.67
N ASP A 47 -4.16 2.30 -3.31
CA ASP A 47 -3.19 1.50 -4.06
C ASP A 47 -3.90 0.33 -4.75
N VAL A 48 -4.25 0.51 -6.02
CA VAL A 48 -4.96 -0.49 -6.82
C VAL A 48 -4.07 -1.71 -7.10
N TYR A 49 -2.74 -1.55 -7.13
CA TYR A 49 -1.82 -2.65 -7.37
C TYR A 49 -1.79 -3.57 -6.15
N TRP A 50 -1.59 -3.04 -4.95
CA TRP A 50 -1.61 -3.84 -3.71
C TRP A 50 -3.03 -4.37 -3.40
N ALA A 51 -4.08 -3.64 -3.79
CA ALA A 51 -5.46 -4.12 -3.65
C ALA A 51 -5.77 -5.34 -4.53
N SER A 52 -5.21 -5.43 -5.73
CA SER A 52 -5.55 -6.46 -6.72
C SER A 52 -4.59 -7.65 -6.77
N THR A 53 -3.42 -7.53 -6.14
CA THR A 53 -2.35 -8.55 -6.19
C THR A 53 -2.35 -9.54 -5.03
N CYS A 54 -3.38 -9.53 -4.17
CA CYS A 54 -3.48 -10.54 -3.11
C CYS A 54 -3.79 -11.92 -3.73
N VAL A 55 -2.77 -12.77 -3.76
CA VAL A 55 -2.88 -14.17 -4.16
C VAL A 55 -3.00 -15.02 -2.90
N VAL A 56 -4.15 -15.66 -2.71
CA VAL A 56 -4.35 -16.65 -1.65
C VAL A 56 -4.31 -18.03 -2.30
N GLY A 57 -3.30 -18.81 -1.95
CA GLY A 57 -3.27 -20.23 -2.29
C GLY A 57 -4.07 -21.01 -1.26
N LYS A 58 -5.04 -21.82 -1.69
CA LYS A 58 -5.52 -22.92 -0.85
C LYS A 58 -4.43 -23.99 -0.83
N HIS A 59 -3.78 -24.18 0.32
CA HIS A 59 -3.21 -25.50 0.60
C HIS A 59 -4.39 -26.44 0.85
N ASN A 60 -4.63 -27.35 -0.09
CA ASN A 60 -5.38 -28.55 0.25
C ASN A 60 -4.45 -29.35 1.17
N ASP A 61 -4.90 -29.71 2.37
CA ASP A 61 -4.18 -30.57 3.31
C ASP A 61 -4.09 -32.04 2.82
N ASP A 62 -4.32 -32.29 1.53
CA ASP A 62 -4.16 -33.59 0.88
C ASP A 62 -2.92 -33.53 -0.04
N ASP A 63 -1.97 -34.43 0.21
CA ASP A 63 -0.72 -34.66 -0.52
C ASP A 63 -0.93 -35.10 -1.99
N ASN A 64 -1.74 -34.36 -2.76
CA ASN A 64 -1.82 -34.49 -4.21
C ASN A 64 -1.30 -33.20 -4.84
N ASP A 65 -0.28 -33.34 -5.69
CA ASP A 65 0.40 -32.31 -6.48
C ASP A 65 -0.53 -31.63 -7.53
N GLU A 66 -1.79 -31.37 -7.20
CA GLU A 66 -2.65 -30.49 -7.98
C GLU A 66 -2.36 -29.06 -7.55
N GLU A 67 -1.76 -28.27 -8.45
CA GLU A 67 -1.50 -26.84 -8.29
C GLU A 67 -2.73 -26.16 -7.68
N GLY A 68 -2.65 -25.82 -6.39
CA GLY A 68 -3.75 -25.23 -5.65
C GLY A 68 -4.31 -24.02 -6.40
N GLU A 69 -5.63 -23.95 -6.54
CA GLU A 69 -6.29 -22.89 -7.29
C GLU A 69 -5.85 -21.52 -6.75
N THR A 70 -5.20 -20.72 -7.61
CA THR A 70 -4.79 -19.36 -7.29
C THR A 70 -6.04 -18.50 -7.23
N MET A 71 -6.51 -18.21 -6.02
CA MET A 71 -7.64 -17.31 -5.82
C MET A 71 -7.10 -15.88 -5.76
N HIS A 72 -7.46 -15.08 -6.75
CA HIS A 72 -7.27 -13.63 -6.69
C HIS A 72 -8.30 -13.08 -5.71
N GLN A 73 -7.84 -12.67 -4.53
CA GLN A 73 -8.67 -11.95 -3.57
C GLN A 73 -8.37 -10.47 -3.70
N ILE A 74 -9.40 -9.64 -3.62
CA ILE A 74 -9.22 -8.20 -3.49
C ILE A 74 -8.87 -7.92 -2.03
N ASN A 75 -7.75 -7.24 -1.78
CA ASN A 75 -7.47 -6.69 -0.47
C ASN A 75 -8.13 -5.31 -0.36
N GLU A 76 -9.27 -5.28 0.32
CA GLU A 76 -10.07 -4.06 0.51
C GLU A 76 -9.35 -2.98 1.32
N PHE A 77 -8.32 -3.32 2.10
CA PHE A 77 -7.56 -2.32 2.85
C PHE A 77 -6.96 -1.23 1.95
N PHE A 78 -6.44 -1.60 0.78
CA PHE A 78 -5.82 -0.65 -0.13
C PHE A 78 -6.84 0.13 -0.98
N PHE A 79 -8.14 -0.15 -0.82
CA PHE A 79 -9.22 0.67 -1.34
C PHE A 79 -9.63 1.73 -0.32
N ILE A 80 -9.10 2.94 -0.50
CA ILE A 80 -9.43 4.09 0.35
C ILE A 80 -9.02 3.88 1.84
N PRO A 81 -7.77 3.44 2.12
CA PRO A 81 -7.27 3.21 3.47
C PRO A 81 -7.35 4.47 4.35
N ASP A 82 -7.28 4.24 5.66
CA ASP A 82 -6.93 5.26 6.63
C ASP A 82 -5.48 5.72 6.38
N PRO A 83 -5.20 7.03 6.20
CA PRO A 83 -3.84 7.54 6.04
C PRO A 83 -2.88 7.11 7.17
N ASP A 84 -3.35 7.06 8.43
CA ASP A 84 -2.55 6.63 9.59
C ASP A 84 -2.14 5.16 9.49
N ALA A 85 -2.92 4.33 8.80
CA ALA A 85 -2.58 2.94 8.54
C ALA A 85 -1.68 2.79 7.30
N LEU A 86 -1.97 3.54 6.22
CA LEU A 86 -1.23 3.42 4.97
C LEU A 86 0.21 3.92 5.11
N ILE A 87 0.45 4.96 5.90
CA ILE A 87 1.79 5.55 6.10
C ILE A 87 2.81 4.55 6.65
N CYS A 88 2.39 3.46 7.31
CA CYS A 88 3.30 2.39 7.75
C CYS A 88 3.98 1.66 6.59
N THR A 89 3.41 1.75 5.39
CA THR A 89 3.87 1.01 4.20
C THR A 89 4.10 1.89 2.98
N HIS A 90 3.51 3.08 2.89
CA HIS A 90 3.60 3.99 1.75
C HIS A 90 3.98 5.39 2.23
N LEU A 91 5.19 5.86 1.90
CA LEU A 91 5.62 7.23 2.17
C LEU A 91 5.66 8.01 0.85
N PRO A 92 4.77 9.01 0.63
CA PRO A 92 4.78 9.83 -0.58
C PRO A 92 5.98 10.77 -0.63
N ASP A 93 6.40 11.15 -1.84
CA ASP A 93 7.48 12.11 -2.05
C ASP A 93 7.10 13.54 -1.59
N GLU A 94 5.82 13.92 -1.73
CA GLU A 94 5.29 15.19 -1.25
C GLU A 94 4.54 14.98 0.07
N GLU A 95 4.91 15.75 1.10
CA GLU A 95 4.38 15.65 2.46
C GLU A 95 2.85 15.85 2.53
N ASP A 96 2.30 16.74 1.69
CA ASP A 96 0.86 17.01 1.61
C ASP A 96 0.03 15.76 1.26
N TRP A 97 0.63 14.81 0.53
CA TRP A 97 -0.04 13.57 0.15
C TRP A 97 -0.01 12.48 1.24
N GLN A 98 0.63 12.74 2.38
CA GLN A 98 0.48 11.85 3.54
C GLN A 98 -0.95 11.90 4.09
N LEU A 99 -1.66 13.02 3.91
CA LEU A 99 -3.01 13.26 4.43
C LEU A 99 -3.13 13.05 5.95
N LEU A 100 -2.01 13.14 6.67
CA LEU A 100 -1.94 13.05 8.12
C LEU A 100 -2.16 14.41 8.77
N ASN A 101 -2.73 14.41 9.97
CA ASN A 101 -2.80 15.62 10.79
C ASN A 101 -1.41 16.15 11.18
N ALA A 102 -0.45 15.24 11.35
CA ALA A 102 0.94 15.54 11.62
C ALA A 102 1.80 14.65 10.70
N PRO A 103 2.27 15.19 9.56
CA PRO A 103 3.12 14.43 8.65
C PRO A 103 4.41 13.95 9.31
N ILE A 104 4.92 12.82 8.84
CA ILE A 104 6.14 12.21 9.33
C ILE A 104 7.30 12.47 8.37
N THR A 105 8.51 12.46 8.90
CA THR A 105 9.73 12.54 8.09
C THR A 105 10.17 11.16 7.61
N THR A 106 11.08 11.13 6.64
CA THR A 106 11.70 9.90 6.16
C THR A 106 12.40 9.14 7.30
N GLU A 107 13.08 9.83 8.21
CA GLU A 107 13.75 9.21 9.36
C GLU A 107 12.75 8.55 10.32
N ALA A 108 11.61 9.22 10.56
CA ALA A 108 10.54 8.64 11.36
C ALA A 108 9.93 7.42 10.66
N TYR A 109 9.70 7.53 9.35
CA TYR A 109 9.22 6.42 8.54
C TYR A 109 10.17 5.23 8.61
N GLU A 110 11.48 5.39 8.45
CA GLU A 110 12.49 4.31 8.52
C GLU A 110 12.37 3.47 9.80
N GLN A 111 12.08 4.11 10.92
CA GLN A 111 11.91 3.44 12.23
C GLN A 111 10.53 2.79 12.43
N MET A 112 9.55 3.05 11.56
CA MET A 112 8.23 2.43 11.66
C MET A 112 8.26 0.94 11.33
N VAL A 113 7.52 0.18 12.14
CA VAL A 113 7.36 -1.28 11.97
C VAL A 113 6.44 -1.55 10.79
N TYR A 114 6.88 -2.46 9.90
CA TYR A 114 6.00 -3.06 8.91
C TYR A 114 4.97 -3.96 9.63
N ILE A 115 3.75 -3.46 9.81
CA ILE A 115 2.64 -4.26 10.33
C ILE A 115 1.95 -4.90 9.13
N ARG A 116 2.21 -6.19 8.92
CA ARG A 116 1.44 -6.97 7.94
C ARG A 116 0.03 -7.13 8.49
N GLU A 117 -0.95 -6.71 7.72
CA GLU A 117 -2.34 -7.00 8.07
C GLU A 117 -2.57 -8.52 8.04
N ARG A 118 -3.16 -9.03 9.12
CA ARG A 118 -3.68 -10.40 9.18
C ARG A 118 -5.13 -10.33 8.67
N TYR A 119 -5.35 -10.81 7.46
CA TYR A 119 -6.66 -11.29 7.03
C TYR A 119 -6.54 -12.77 6.71
#